data_AF-X0IRL7-F1
#
_entry.id   AF-X0IRL7-F1
#
_cell.length_a   1.000
_cell.length_b   1.000
_cell.length_c   1.000
_cell.angle_alpha   90.00
_cell.angle_beta   90.00
_cell.angle_gamma   90.00
#
_symmetry.space_group_name_H-M   'P 1'
#
loop_
_entity.id
_entity.type
_entity.pdbx_description
1 polymer ?
#
loop_
_entity_poly.entity_id
_entity_poly.type
_entity_poly.pdbx_seq_one_letter_code
_entity_poly.pdbx_strand_id
1 'polypeptide(L)' 'MISQEDLENIAVKGIAFTIRSVFVINPSQKIRLTMMYPASTGRNSTEFLRVTDSLQSGDKEALSAD' A
#
# COMPACT_ATOMS: atom_id res chain seq x y z
N MET A 1 -0.78 1.93 -9.16
CA MET A 1 -2.10 2.59 -9.08
C MET A 1 -1.92 4.02 -9.58
N ILE A 2 -2.83 4.52 -10.41
CA ILE A 2 -2.79 5.90 -10.93
C ILE A 2 -4.01 6.62 -10.35
N SER A 3 -3.86 7.89 -9.96
CA SER A 3 -4.99 8.69 -9.48
C SER A 3 -5.89 9.12 -10.65
N GLN A 4 -7.17 9.37 -10.39
CA GLN A 4 -8.06 9.89 -11.42
C GLN A 4 -7.58 11.26 -11.94
N GLU A 5 -7.07 12.11 -11.06
CA GLU A 5 -6.51 13.42 -11.41
C GLU A 5 -5.32 13.29 -12.39
N ASP A 6 -4.44 12.32 -12.19
CA ASP A 6 -3.29 12.10 -13.09
C ASP A 6 -3.73 11.59 -14.47
N LEU A 7 -4.82 10.83 -14.55
CA LEU A 7 -5.41 10.40 -15.82
C LEU A 7 -6.06 11.57 -16.56
N GLU A 8 -6.80 12.41 -15.86
CA GLU A 8 -7.45 13.60 -16.43
C GLU A 8 -6.42 14.61 -16.95
N ASN A 9 -5.27 14.72 -16.28
CA ASN A 9 -4.20 15.64 -16.66
C ASN A 9 -3.19 15.07 -17.66
N ILE A 10 -3.37 13.84 -18.16
CA ILE A 10 -2.39 13.19 -19.04
C ILE A 10 -2.19 13.97 -20.36
N ALA A 11 -3.24 14.61 -20.86
CA ALA A 11 -3.18 15.45 -22.06
C ALA A 11 -2.33 16.71 -21.88
N VAL A 12 -2.21 17.21 -20.64
CA VAL A 12 -1.46 18.43 -20.30
C VAL A 12 -0.03 18.10 -19.84
N LYS A 13 0.13 17.04 -19.02
CA LYS A 13 1.41 16.65 -18.42
C LYS A 13 2.18 15.60 -19.22
N GLY A 14 1.57 14.97 -20.22
CA GLY A 14 2.17 14.00 -21.13
C GLY A 14 2.38 12.59 -20.54
N ILE A 15 2.61 12.47 -19.23
CA ILE A 15 2.82 11.19 -18.53
C ILE A 15 2.05 11.20 -17.20
N ALA A 16 1.31 10.14 -16.91
CA ALA A 16 0.66 9.93 -15.62
C ALA A 16 1.62 9.24 -14.63
N PHE A 17 1.76 9.80 -13.43
CA PHE A 17 2.59 9.21 -12.37
C PHE A 17 1.78 8.22 -11.53
N THR A 18 2.46 7.19 -11.02
CA THR A 18 1.83 6.24 -10.11
C THR A 18 1.82 6.79 -8.67
N ILE A 19 0.76 6.47 -7.94
CA ILE A 19 0.73 6.60 -6.48
C ILE A 19 1.75 5.61 -5.91
N ARG A 20 2.51 6.04 -4.89
CA ARG A 20 3.49 5.20 -4.20
C ARG A 20 2.75 4.25 -3.25
N SER A 21 2.21 3.17 -3.82
CA SER A 21 1.47 2.17 -3.07
C SER A 21 2.39 1.09 -2.49
N VAL A 22 2.08 0.61 -1.29
CA VAL A 22 2.66 -0.58 -0.66
C VAL A 22 1.53 -1.56 -0.38
N PHE A 23 1.70 -2.81 -0.82
CA PHE A 23 0.76 -3.90 -0.58
C PHE A 23 1.43 -4.95 0.30
N VAL A 24 0.82 -5.28 1.44
CA VAL A 24 1.23 -6.41 2.28
C VAL A 24 0.36 -7.60 1.91
N ILE A 25 0.96 -8.62 1.33
CA ILE A 25 0.26 -9.80 0.79
C ILE A 25 0.73 -11.02 1.59
N ASN A 26 -0.22 -11.83 2.07
CA ASN A 26 0.10 -13.06 2.80
C ASN A 26 0.35 -14.25 1.86
N PRO A 27 0.81 -15.40 2.37
CA PRO A 27 1.03 -16.59 1.54
C PRO A 27 -0.23 -17.11 0.81
N SER A 28 -1.42 -16.84 1.35
CA SER A 28 -2.72 -17.15 0.71
C SER A 28 -3.13 -16.15 -0.37
N GLN A 29 -2.21 -15.29 -0.81
CA GLN A 29 -2.42 -14.27 -1.86
C GLN A 29 -3.52 -13.23 -1.52
N LYS A 30 -3.88 -13.10 -0.25
CA LYS A 30 -4.81 -12.05 0.22
C LYS A 30 -4.02 -10.78 0.55
N ILE A 31 -4.54 -9.63 0.10
CA ILE A 31 -4.05 -8.33 0.54
C ILE A 31 -4.47 -8.13 1.99
N ARG A 32 -3.51 -7.98 2.89
CA ARG A 32 -3.73 -7.75 4.32
C ARG A 32 -3.77 -6.27 4.67
N LEU A 33 -3.03 -5.46 3.92
CA LEU A 33 -2.93 -4.03 4.14
C LEU A 33 -2.45 -3.31 2.88
N THR A 34 -3.00 -2.12 2.63
CA THR A 34 -2.59 -1.23 1.55
C THR A 34 -2.25 0.13 2.14
N MET A 35 -1.05 0.65 1.86
CA MET A 35 -0.67 2.03 2.17
C MET A 35 -0.49 2.81 0.89
N MET A 36 -1.06 4.01 0.81
CA MET A 36 -1.02 4.86 -0.38
C MET A 36 -0.40 6.20 -0.03
N TYR A 37 0.73 6.51 -0.66
CA TYR A 37 1.41 7.80 -0.50
C TYR A 37 1.39 8.56 -1.83
N PRO A 38 1.12 9.88 -1.83
CA PRO A 38 1.25 10.69 -3.04
C PRO A 38 2.72 10.74 -3.50
N ALA A 39 2.95 11.17 -4.74
CA ALA A 39 4.30 11.28 -5.29
C ALA A 39 5.22 12.20 -4.47
N SER A 40 4.64 13.22 -3.82
CA SER A 40 5.31 14.21 -2.97
C SER A 40 5.78 13.67 -1.61
N THR A 41 5.27 12.52 -1.16
CA THR A 41 5.54 12.00 0.19
C THR A 41 6.32 10.70 0.13
N GLY A 42 7.44 10.65 0.85
CA GLY A 42 8.24 9.43 1.04
C GLY A 42 7.49 8.38 1.88
N ARG A 43 7.84 7.10 1.68
CA ARG A 43 7.31 5.99 2.50
C ARG A 43 8.06 5.92 3.83
N ASN A 44 7.37 5.49 4.89
CA ASN A 44 7.99 5.19 6.19
C ASN A 44 8.29 3.68 6.29
N SER A 45 9.56 3.30 6.16
CA SER A 45 9.96 1.88 6.22
C SER A 45 9.81 1.26 7.61
N THR A 46 9.92 2.05 8.68
CA THR A 46 9.68 1.57 10.05
C THR A 46 8.23 1.16 10.23
N GLU A 47 7.30 1.91 9.65
CA GLU A 47 5.88 1.57 9.71
C GLU A 47 5.58 0.27 8.96
N PHE A 48 6.24 0.03 7.83
CA PHE A 48 6.12 -1.23 7.09
C PHE A 48 6.54 -2.45 7.92
N LEU A 49 7.64 -2.36 8.67
CA LEU A 49 8.06 -3.43 9.59
C LEU A 49 7.04 -3.61 10.72
N ARG A 50 6.63 -2.51 11.36
CA ARG A 50 5.66 -2.54 12.46
C ARG A 50 4.34 -3.21 12.08
N VAL A 51 3.78 -2.88 10.92
CA VAL A 51 2.52 -3.51 10.46
C VAL A 51 2.72 -4.97 10.09
N THR A 52 3.87 -5.33 9.52
CA THR A 52 4.19 -6.72 9.18
C THR A 52 4.28 -7.57 10.44
N ASP A 53 5.01 -7.09 11.45
CA ASP A 53 5.15 -7.76 12.75
C ASP A 53 3.80 -7.90 13.45
N SER A 54 2.97 -6.84 13.42
CA SER A 54 1.62 -6.87 13.98
C SER A 54 0.73 -7.88 13.28
N LEU A 55 0.74 -7.94 11.94
CA LEU A 55 -0.06 -8.88 11.16
C LEU A 55 0.38 -10.32 11.42
N GLN A 56 1.69 -10.58 11.42
CA GLN A 56 2.24 -11.91 11.69
C GLN A 56 2.01 -12.36 13.14
N SER A 57 2.03 -11.43 14.10
CA SER A 57 1.73 -11.74 15.50
C SER A 57 0.24 -12.05 15.69
N GLY A 58 -0.65 -11.26 15.07
CA GLY A 58 -2.09 -11.51 15.10
C GLY A 58 -2.49 -12.86 14.48
N ASP A 59 -1.81 -13.25 13.39
CA ASP A 59 -2.02 -14.56 12.74
C ASP A 59 -1.62 -15.74 13.63
N LYS A 60 -0.56 -15.59 14.45
CA LYS A 60 -0.08 -16.64 15.37
C LYS A 60 -1.02 -16.87 16.55
N GLU A 61 -1.55 -15.78 17.09
CA GLU A 61 -2.42 -15.81 18.28
C GLU A 61 -3.88 -16.17 17.93
N ALA A 62 -4.19 -16.49 16.65
CA ALA A 62 -5.54 -16.75 16.14
C ALA A 62 -6.56 -15.62 16.49
N LEU A 63 -6.08 -14.41 16.76
CA LEU A 63 -6.89 -13.26 17.16
C LEU A 63 -7.57 -12.56 15.98
N SER A 64 -7.32 -13.02 14.75
CA SER A 64 -8.00 -12.54 13.55
C SER A 64 -9.07 -13.54 13.12
N ALA A 65 -10.34 -13.23 13.43
CA ALA A 65 -11.49 -13.84 12.76
C ALA A 65 -11.46 -13.48 11.27
N ASP A 66 -11.76 -14.47 10.43
CA ASP A 66 -11.98 -14.34 8.98
C ASP A 66 -13.00 -13.25 8.62
#